data_AF-A0A6M8HUB9-F1
#
_entry.id   AF-A0A6M8HUB9-F1
#
_cell.length_a   1.000
_cell.length_b   1.000
_cell.length_c   1.000
_cell.angle_alpha   90.00
_cell.angle_beta   90.00
_cell.angle_gamma   90.00
#
_symmetry.space_group_name_H-M   'P 1'
#
loop_
_entity.id
_entity.type
_entity.pdbx_description
1 polymer ?
#
loop_
_entity_poly.entity_id
_entity_poly.type
_entity_poly.pdbx_seq_one_letter_code
_entity_poly.pdbx_strand_id
1 'polypeptide(L)'
;MTTHGRRHHRRLPVSRIDASDFLLHTLRPTLKSIGLYSLEAEKLLMGTAAQESNFRNVSQNGGGPAKGLFQMETITHDDLWTRVVRRHATLELRIRALLNGAAPSAPMLLGNAAYAVAMCRVKYWSVRDPVPRDLVGWSQYWKRWYNTPLGKGAPSEFIANWHLYVDPVYARLPDDADQAEDQAPSLGVPAFPFTIVI
;
A
#
# COMPACT_ATOMS: atom_id res chain seq x y z
N MET A 1 -14.67 -36.05 40.72
CA MET A 1 -14.65 -34.61 40.41
C MET A 1 -13.36 -34.32 39.67
N THR A 2 -13.42 -34.17 38.34
CA THR A 2 -12.23 -34.06 37.47
C THR A 2 -12.22 -32.67 36.85
N THR A 3 -11.47 -31.75 37.46
CA THR A 3 -11.27 -30.37 36.99
C THR A 3 -10.38 -30.36 35.75
N HIS A 4 -10.97 -30.15 34.58
CA HIS A 4 -10.23 -29.87 33.35
C HIS A 4 -9.77 -28.40 33.36
N GLY A 5 -8.48 -28.19 33.59
CA GLY A 5 -7.83 -26.88 33.45
C GLY A 5 -7.99 -26.36 32.02
N ARG A 6 -8.70 -25.23 31.86
CA ARG A 6 -8.75 -24.49 30.60
C ARG A 6 -7.36 -23.98 30.29
N ARG A 7 -6.73 -24.54 29.25
CA ARG A 7 -5.51 -23.98 28.67
C ARG A 7 -5.86 -22.63 28.05
N HIS A 8 -5.41 -21.56 28.69
CA HIS A 8 -5.41 -20.23 28.07
C HIS A 8 -4.42 -20.27 26.91
N HIS A 9 -4.93 -20.37 25.68
CA HIS A 9 -4.14 -20.13 24.48
C HIS A 9 -3.67 -18.67 24.51
N ARG A 10 -2.39 -18.46 24.85
CA ARG A 10 -1.72 -17.17 24.80
C ARG A 10 -1.69 -16.73 23.33
N ARG A 11 -2.60 -15.83 22.94
CA ARG A 11 -2.55 -15.18 21.62
C ARG A 11 -1.21 -14.43 21.54
N LEU A 12 -0.36 -14.81 20.59
CA LEU A 12 0.85 -14.05 20.30
C LEU A 12 0.45 -12.64 19.83
N PRO A 13 1.13 -11.58 20.29
CA PRO A 13 0.84 -10.23 19.81
C PRO A 13 1.09 -10.17 18.30
N VAL A 14 0.12 -9.67 17.54
CA VAL A 14 0.28 -9.40 16.10
C VAL A 14 1.40 -8.37 15.97
N SER A 15 2.51 -8.73 15.32
CA SER A 15 3.61 -7.81 15.09
C SER A 15 3.16 -6.69 14.15
N ARG A 16 3.47 -5.45 14.55
CA ARG A 16 3.28 -4.27 13.72
C ARG A 16 4.51 -4.12 12.82
N ILE A 17 4.30 -3.78 11.56
CA ILE A 17 5.38 -3.41 10.64
C ILE A 17 5.87 -2.02 11.05
N ASP A 18 7.19 -1.81 11.12
CA ASP A 18 7.74 -0.48 11.36
C ASP A 18 7.37 0.47 10.22
N ALA A 19 6.82 1.63 10.56
CA ALA A 19 6.29 2.57 9.56
C ALA A 19 7.42 3.22 8.73
N SER A 20 8.61 3.41 9.31
CA SER A 20 9.78 3.94 8.61
C SER A 20 10.31 2.91 7.62
N ASP A 21 10.45 1.66 8.05
CA ASP A 21 10.88 0.56 7.17
C ASP A 21 9.89 0.33 6.04
N PHE A 22 8.58 0.35 6.35
CA PHE A 22 7.54 0.22 5.34
C PHE A 22 7.61 1.35 4.30
N LEU A 23 7.79 2.59 4.75
CA LEU A 23 7.92 3.74 3.85
C LEU A 23 9.13 3.58 2.91
N LEU A 24 10.32 3.39 3.49
CA LEU A 24 11.59 3.45 2.77
C LEU A 24 11.84 2.21 1.90
N HIS A 25 11.43 1.03 2.36
CA HIS A 25 11.81 -0.23 1.73
C HIS A 25 10.65 -0.91 0.98
N THR A 26 9.41 -0.47 1.18
CA THR A 26 8.25 -1.06 0.50
C THR A 26 7.45 -0.04 -0.29
N LEU A 27 6.89 0.98 0.38
CA LEU A 27 5.92 1.88 -0.22
C LEU A 27 6.56 2.76 -1.29
N ARG A 28 7.62 3.50 -0.96
CA ARG A 28 8.28 4.41 -1.90
C ARG A 28 8.88 3.66 -3.10
N PRO A 29 9.67 2.59 -2.93
CA PRO A 29 10.20 1.84 -4.08
C PRO A 29 9.10 1.25 -4.96
N THR A 30 7.99 0.78 -4.37
CA THR A 30 6.85 0.27 -5.15
C THR A 30 6.20 1.36 -5.98
N LEU A 31 5.92 2.53 -5.39
CA LEU A 31 5.31 3.64 -6.11
C LEU A 31 6.19 4.09 -7.28
N LYS A 32 7.51 4.12 -7.08
CA LYS A 32 8.49 4.43 -8.14
C LYS A 32 8.52 3.34 -9.21
N SER A 33 8.56 2.06 -8.82
CA SER A 33 8.65 0.93 -9.77
C SER A 33 7.42 0.78 -10.66
N ILE A 34 6.23 1.09 -10.15
CA ILE A 34 5.00 1.14 -10.97
C ILE A 34 4.86 2.45 -11.75
N GLY A 35 5.69 3.45 -11.46
CA GLY A 35 5.72 4.77 -12.11
C GLY A 35 4.53 5.66 -11.74
N LEU A 36 3.98 5.49 -10.53
CA LEU A 36 2.86 6.29 -10.02
C LEU A 36 3.22 7.06 -8.74
N TYR A 37 4.51 7.33 -8.54
CA TYR A 37 5.04 8.09 -7.42
C TYR A 37 4.72 9.60 -7.52
N SER A 38 4.30 10.16 -6.39
CA SER A 38 4.43 11.58 -6.05
C SER A 38 4.50 11.67 -4.53
N LEU A 39 5.02 12.77 -3.99
CA LEU A 39 5.11 12.96 -2.54
C LEU A 39 3.71 12.93 -1.89
N GLU A 40 2.71 13.54 -2.54
CA GLU A 40 1.32 13.52 -2.07
C GLU A 40 0.72 12.11 -2.08
N ALA A 41 1.01 11.32 -3.11
CA ALA A 41 0.56 9.93 -3.18
C ALA A 41 1.20 9.08 -2.08
N GLU A 42 2.50 9.25 -1.87
CA GLU A 42 3.23 8.57 -0.79
C GLU A 42 2.62 8.88 0.58
N LYS A 43 2.45 10.18 0.88
CA LYS A 43 1.85 10.64 2.13
C LYS A 43 0.42 10.11 2.29
N LEU A 44 -0.43 10.25 1.28
CA LEU A 44 -1.80 9.70 1.31
C LEU A 44 -1.82 8.19 1.61
N LEU A 45 -0.93 7.40 1.00
CA LEU A 45 -0.86 5.96 1.25
C LEU A 45 -0.33 5.64 2.66
N MET A 46 0.65 6.39 3.19
CA MET A 46 1.08 6.23 4.58
C MET A 46 -0.07 6.47 5.56
N GLY A 47 -0.84 7.54 5.36
CA GLY A 47 -2.04 7.82 6.15
C GLY A 47 -3.12 6.73 5.99
N THR A 48 -3.31 6.21 4.78
CA THR A 48 -4.26 5.11 4.52
C THR A 48 -3.85 3.84 5.26
N ALA A 49 -2.57 3.44 5.24
CA ALA A 49 -2.09 2.27 5.97
C ALA A 49 -2.22 2.43 7.49
N ALA A 50 -1.97 3.65 7.99
CA ALA A 50 -2.19 3.99 9.40
C ALA A 50 -3.66 3.81 9.78
N GLN A 51 -4.58 4.39 9.02
CA GLN A 51 -6.01 4.35 9.32
C GLN A 51 -6.61 2.93 9.18
N GLU A 52 -6.26 2.20 8.13
CA GLU A 52 -6.91 0.92 7.81
C GLU A 52 -6.40 -0.23 8.68
N SER A 53 -5.14 -0.19 9.12
CA SER A 53 -4.54 -1.33 9.85
C SER A 53 -3.59 -0.96 10.98
N ASN A 54 -3.27 0.32 11.17
CA ASN A 54 -2.20 0.76 12.06
C ASN A 54 -0.87 0.04 11.76
N PHE A 55 -0.56 -0.15 10.48
CA PHE A 55 0.59 -0.91 9.97
C PHE A 55 0.65 -2.37 10.46
N ARG A 56 -0.50 -2.99 10.74
CA ARG A 56 -0.56 -4.41 11.08
C ARG A 56 -0.98 -5.19 9.84
N ASN A 57 -0.21 -6.21 9.48
CA ASN A 57 -0.65 -7.12 8.43
C ASN A 57 -1.69 -8.09 9.02
N VAL A 58 -2.95 -7.65 9.05
CA VAL A 58 -4.02 -8.40 9.73
C VAL A 58 -4.49 -9.55 8.84
N SER A 59 -3.85 -10.69 8.99
CA SER A 59 -4.49 -11.99 8.79
C SER A 59 -4.82 -12.53 10.19
N GLN A 60 -6.06 -12.35 10.68
CA GLN A 60 -6.81 -13.38 11.41
C GLN A 60 -8.07 -12.90 12.15
N ASN A 61 -9.13 -13.69 11.97
CA ASN A 61 -10.31 -13.89 12.81
C ASN A 61 -11.46 -12.88 12.75
N GLY A 62 -11.41 -11.88 11.86
CA GLY A 62 -12.55 -11.00 11.57
C GLY A 62 -13.47 -11.44 10.43
N GLY A 63 -13.07 -12.44 9.62
CA GLY A 63 -13.87 -12.95 8.48
C GLY A 63 -14.17 -11.96 7.35
N GLY A 64 -13.76 -10.70 7.48
CA GLY A 64 -14.08 -9.64 6.53
C GLY A 64 -13.48 -9.85 5.14
N PRO A 65 -14.14 -9.35 4.08
CA PRO A 65 -13.65 -9.46 2.71
C PRO A 65 -12.36 -8.64 2.46
N ALA A 66 -12.10 -7.62 3.27
CA ALA A 66 -10.94 -6.75 3.21
C ALA A 66 -9.60 -7.45 3.56
N LYS A 67 -8.53 -7.15 2.83
CA LYS A 67 -7.22 -7.82 2.91
C LYS A 67 -6.04 -6.85 3.03
N GLY A 68 -5.03 -7.26 3.79
CA GLY A 68 -3.71 -6.62 3.86
C GLY A 68 -3.67 -5.28 4.62
N LEU A 69 -2.55 -4.57 4.46
CA LEU A 69 -2.26 -3.28 5.12
C LEU A 69 -3.30 -2.19 4.85
N PHE A 70 -3.93 -2.23 3.68
CA PHE A 70 -4.89 -1.22 3.23
C PHE A 70 -6.34 -1.72 3.27
N GLN A 71 -6.59 -2.90 3.86
CA GLN A 71 -7.92 -3.49 4.02
C GLN A 71 -8.77 -3.42 2.73
N MET A 72 -8.17 -3.70 1.57
CA MET A 72 -8.89 -3.62 0.29
C MET A 72 -9.81 -4.82 0.12
N GLU A 73 -11.07 -4.59 -0.24
CA GLU A 73 -12.05 -5.63 -0.52
C GLU A 73 -11.78 -6.35 -1.85
N THR A 74 -12.08 -7.66 -1.92
CA THR A 74 -11.95 -8.47 -3.13
C THR A 74 -12.67 -7.87 -4.35
N ILE A 75 -13.91 -7.40 -4.17
CA ILE A 75 -14.70 -6.82 -5.28
C ILE A 75 -13.99 -5.59 -5.85
N THR A 76 -13.49 -4.70 -4.97
CA THR A 76 -12.74 -3.52 -5.39
C THR A 76 -11.46 -3.91 -6.14
N HIS A 77 -10.73 -4.91 -5.63
CA HIS A 77 -9.52 -5.42 -6.27
C HIS A 77 -9.79 -5.93 -7.70
N ASP A 78 -10.79 -6.80 -7.87
CA ASP A 78 -11.10 -7.44 -9.15
C ASP A 78 -11.64 -6.44 -10.18
N ASP A 79 -12.44 -5.47 -9.72
CA ASP A 79 -12.90 -4.35 -10.52
C ASP A 79 -11.74 -3.49 -11.02
N LEU A 80 -10.78 -3.12 -10.15
CA LEU A 80 -9.61 -2.34 -10.54
C LEU A 80 -8.76 -3.05 -11.61
N TRP A 81 -8.59 -4.36 -11.49
CA TRP A 81 -7.91 -5.15 -12.52
C TRP A 81 -8.60 -5.04 -13.89
N THR A 82 -9.93 -5.15 -13.89
CA THR A 82 -10.75 -5.17 -15.10
C THR A 82 -10.84 -3.79 -15.75
N ARG A 83 -11.12 -2.75 -14.95
CA ARG A 83 -11.40 -1.40 -15.47
C ARG A 83 -10.17 -0.50 -15.61
N VAL A 84 -9.10 -0.77 -14.85
CA VAL A 84 -7.89 0.06 -14.83
C VAL A 84 -6.68 -0.71 -15.33
N VAL A 85 -6.23 -1.74 -14.59
CA VAL A 85 -4.90 -2.31 -14.80
C VAL A 85 -4.74 -2.90 -16.20
N ARG A 86 -5.69 -3.74 -16.64
CA ARG A 86 -5.67 -4.37 -17.98
C ARG A 86 -5.76 -3.40 -19.16
N ARG A 87 -6.15 -2.13 -18.90
CA ARG A 87 -6.24 -1.09 -19.93
C ARG A 87 -4.96 -0.27 -20.06
N HIS A 88 -3.97 -0.51 -19.20
CA HIS A 88 -2.71 0.23 -19.16
C HIS A 88 -1.55 -0.77 -19.18
N ALA A 89 -1.12 -1.18 -20.38
CA ALA A 89 -0.15 -2.27 -20.57
C ALA A 89 1.14 -2.13 -19.75
N THR A 90 1.73 -0.93 -19.70
CA THR A 90 2.93 -0.66 -18.89
C THR A 90 2.68 -0.82 -17.39
N LEU A 91 1.53 -0.35 -16.90
CA LEU A 91 1.14 -0.49 -15.50
C LEU A 91 0.88 -1.95 -15.16
N GLU A 92 0.17 -2.68 -16.02
CA GLU A 92 -0.07 -4.11 -15.86
C GLU A 92 1.25 -4.89 -15.77
N LEU A 93 2.19 -4.64 -16.68
CA LEU A 93 3.49 -5.29 -16.68
C LEU A 93 4.23 -5.07 -15.36
N ARG A 94 4.27 -3.81 -14.89
CA ARG A 94 4.94 -3.45 -13.63
C ARG A 94 4.28 -4.08 -12.41
N ILE A 95 2.95 -4.10 -12.34
CA ILE A 95 2.22 -4.74 -11.23
C ILE A 95 2.42 -6.26 -11.25
N ARG A 96 2.42 -6.89 -12.43
CA ARG A 96 2.69 -8.34 -12.56
C ARG A 96 4.10 -8.71 -12.12
N ALA A 97 5.09 -7.84 -12.34
CA ALA A 97 6.44 -8.06 -11.85
C ALA A 97 6.48 -8.17 -10.31
N LEU A 98 5.64 -7.42 -9.59
CA LEU A 98 5.53 -7.52 -8.12
C LEU A 98 4.99 -8.86 -7.64
N LEU A 99 4.26 -9.59 -8.50
CA LEU A 99 3.65 -10.89 -8.18
C LEU A 99 4.58 -12.07 -8.46
N ASN A 100 5.75 -11.83 -9.07
CA ASN A 100 6.78 -12.84 -9.35
C ASN A 100 6.24 -14.13 -10.00
N GLY A 101 5.39 -13.98 -11.02
CA GLY A 101 4.78 -15.08 -11.77
C GLY A 101 3.46 -15.62 -11.19
N ALA A 102 3.08 -15.22 -9.97
CA ALA A 102 1.77 -15.55 -9.41
C ALA A 102 0.63 -14.84 -10.15
N ALA A 103 -0.53 -15.49 -10.22
CA ALA A 103 -1.73 -14.86 -10.76
C ALA A 103 -2.23 -13.74 -9.81
N PRO A 104 -2.67 -12.59 -10.34
CA PRO A 104 -3.24 -11.53 -9.52
C PRO A 104 -4.52 -12.00 -8.85
N SER A 105 -4.58 -11.87 -7.52
CA SER A 105 -5.77 -12.21 -6.74
C SER A 105 -5.78 -11.43 -5.43
N ALA A 106 -6.97 -11.12 -4.92
CA ALA A 106 -7.13 -10.37 -3.67
C ALA A 106 -6.41 -10.99 -2.45
N PRO A 107 -6.32 -12.32 -2.28
CA PRO A 107 -5.54 -12.93 -1.20
C PRO A 107 -4.05 -12.54 -1.20
N MET A 108 -3.46 -12.23 -2.36
CA MET A 108 -2.05 -11.81 -2.46
C MET A 108 -1.79 -10.50 -1.69
N LEU A 109 -2.81 -9.67 -1.45
CA LEU A 109 -2.69 -8.43 -0.68
C LEU A 109 -2.27 -8.67 0.78
N LEU A 110 -2.51 -9.87 1.34
CA LEU A 110 -2.06 -10.23 2.69
C LEU A 110 -0.58 -10.59 2.71
N GLY A 111 -0.10 -11.34 1.72
CA GLY A 111 1.28 -11.85 1.70
C GLY A 111 2.29 -10.94 1.01
N ASN A 112 1.82 -9.97 0.22
CA ASN A 112 2.68 -9.14 -0.63
C ASN A 112 2.36 -7.65 -0.42
N ALA A 113 3.16 -7.00 0.43
CA ALA A 113 2.97 -5.61 0.79
C ALA A 113 3.19 -4.65 -0.39
N ALA A 114 4.15 -4.94 -1.28
CA ALA A 114 4.36 -4.18 -2.51
C ALA A 114 3.13 -4.24 -3.42
N TYR A 115 2.56 -5.44 -3.60
CA TYR A 115 1.32 -5.58 -4.34
C TYR A 115 0.14 -4.82 -3.70
N ALA A 116 0.04 -4.85 -2.37
CA ALA A 116 -0.97 -4.08 -1.64
C ALA A 116 -0.81 -2.56 -1.82
N VAL A 117 0.43 -2.05 -1.79
CA VAL A 117 0.75 -0.65 -2.10
C VAL A 117 0.31 -0.31 -3.53
N ALA A 118 0.68 -1.14 -4.50
CA ALA A 118 0.35 -0.91 -5.90
C ALA A 118 -1.16 -0.83 -6.12
N MET A 119 -1.93 -1.79 -5.60
CA MET A 119 -3.38 -1.78 -5.76
C MET A 119 -4.05 -0.60 -5.03
N CYS A 120 -3.58 -0.24 -3.83
CA CYS A 120 -4.03 0.96 -3.13
C CYS A 120 -3.79 2.22 -3.98
N ARG A 121 -2.59 2.33 -4.58
CA ARG A 121 -2.26 3.45 -5.47
C ARG A 121 -3.15 3.48 -6.71
N VAL A 122 -3.38 2.32 -7.35
CA VAL A 122 -4.25 2.22 -8.52
C VAL A 122 -5.68 2.65 -8.20
N LYS A 123 -6.20 2.32 -7.00
CA LYS A 123 -7.52 2.79 -6.58
C LYS A 123 -7.61 4.32 -6.60
N TYR A 124 -6.68 5.00 -5.94
CA TYR A 124 -6.65 6.47 -5.93
C TYR A 124 -6.32 7.07 -7.30
N TRP A 125 -5.41 6.47 -8.07
CA TRP A 125 -5.04 6.93 -9.41
C TRP A 125 -6.21 6.84 -10.41
N SER A 126 -7.17 5.95 -10.16
CA SER A 126 -8.36 5.81 -10.99
C SER A 126 -9.41 6.91 -10.78
N VAL A 127 -9.20 7.79 -9.79
CA VAL A 127 -10.06 8.93 -9.48
C VAL A 127 -9.53 10.18 -10.21
N ARG A 128 -10.44 11.01 -10.73
CA ARG A 128 -10.07 12.24 -11.48
C ARG A 128 -9.66 13.41 -10.59
N ASP A 129 -10.19 13.47 -9.37
CA ASP A 129 -9.87 14.53 -8.41
C ASP A 129 -8.37 14.48 -8.08
N PRO A 130 -7.66 15.63 -8.07
CA PRO A 130 -6.24 15.64 -7.73
C PRO A 130 -6.02 15.26 -6.27
N VAL A 131 -4.89 14.58 -5.99
CA VAL A 131 -4.49 14.27 -4.62
C VAL A 131 -4.15 15.58 -3.90
N PRO A 132 -4.75 15.88 -2.73
CA PRO A 132 -4.44 17.08 -1.95
C PRO A 132 -2.99 17.12 -1.46
N ARG A 133 -2.55 18.27 -0.95
CA ARG A 133 -1.17 18.48 -0.47
C ARG A 133 -1.02 18.53 1.05
N ASP A 134 -2.13 18.52 1.78
CA ASP A 134 -2.14 18.63 3.24
C ASP A 134 -2.94 17.52 3.91
N LEU A 135 -2.71 17.36 5.21
CA LEU A 135 -3.30 16.29 6.03
C LEU A 135 -4.82 16.32 6.06
N VAL A 136 -5.42 17.52 6.14
CA VAL A 136 -6.88 17.66 6.16
C VAL A 136 -7.44 17.18 4.83
N GLY A 137 -6.84 17.60 3.72
CA GLY A 137 -7.16 17.15 2.38
C GLY A 137 -7.02 15.65 2.22
N TRP A 138 -5.92 15.04 2.67
CA TRP A 138 -5.74 13.59 2.61
C TRP A 138 -6.82 12.84 3.40
N SER A 139 -7.20 13.32 4.59
CA SER A 139 -8.24 12.69 5.40
C SER A 139 -9.61 12.69 4.71
N GLN A 140 -9.97 13.81 4.06
CA GLN A 140 -11.21 13.93 3.30
C GLN A 140 -11.17 13.11 2.02
N TYR A 141 -10.02 13.10 1.34
CA TYR A 141 -9.81 12.34 0.12
C TYR A 141 -9.91 10.83 0.36
N TRP A 142 -9.26 10.32 1.42
CA TRP A 142 -9.42 8.93 1.88
C TRP A 142 -10.89 8.61 2.20
N LYS A 143 -11.56 9.48 2.96
CA LYS A 143 -12.96 9.26 3.34
C LYS A 143 -13.86 9.12 2.11
N ARG A 144 -13.69 10.03 1.14
CA ARG A 144 -14.50 10.07 -0.08
C ARG A 144 -14.21 8.90 -1.02
N TRP A 145 -12.94 8.61 -1.27
CA TRP A 145 -12.52 7.75 -2.38
C TRP A 145 -12.05 6.35 -1.98
N TYR A 146 -11.67 6.16 -0.73
CA TYR A 146 -11.21 4.87 -0.23
C TYR A 146 -12.22 4.20 0.70
N ASN A 147 -12.66 4.90 1.75
CA ASN A 147 -13.60 4.38 2.75
C ASN A 147 -15.07 4.45 2.30
N THR A 148 -15.41 5.42 1.45
CA THR A 148 -16.76 5.85 1.05
C THR A 148 -17.50 6.70 2.09
N PRO A 149 -18.45 7.57 1.67
CA PRO A 149 -19.28 8.35 2.59
C PRO A 149 -20.04 7.50 3.62
N LEU A 150 -20.48 6.30 3.23
CA LEU A 150 -21.21 5.35 4.09
C LEU A 150 -20.30 4.46 4.94
N GLY A 151 -18.99 4.45 4.66
CA GLY A 151 -18.02 3.71 5.46
C GLY A 151 -17.97 4.24 6.90
N LYS A 152 -17.53 3.41 7.84
CA LYS A 152 -17.59 3.74 9.27
C LYS A 152 -16.53 4.74 9.74
N GLY A 153 -15.40 4.82 9.04
CA GLY A 153 -14.27 5.60 9.52
C GLY A 153 -14.46 7.10 9.29
N ALA A 154 -13.88 7.92 10.16
CA ALA A 154 -14.04 9.38 10.13
C ALA A 154 -12.73 10.11 9.73
N PRO A 155 -12.80 11.27 9.05
CA PRO A 155 -11.62 12.09 8.77
C PRO A 155 -10.82 12.47 10.02
N SER A 156 -11.48 12.71 11.16
CA SER A 156 -10.82 12.99 12.43
C SER A 156 -9.99 11.82 12.97
N GLU A 157 -10.47 10.59 12.78
CA GLU A 157 -9.72 9.38 13.15
C GLU A 157 -8.49 9.21 12.27
N PHE A 158 -8.61 9.50 10.97
CA PHE A 158 -7.48 9.48 10.04
C PHE A 158 -6.38 10.46 10.49
N ILE A 159 -6.76 11.69 10.85
CA ILE A 159 -5.82 12.71 11.35
C ILE A 159 -5.16 12.25 12.66
N ALA A 160 -5.93 11.67 13.59
CA ALA A 160 -5.38 11.15 14.84
C ALA A 160 -4.36 10.01 14.59
N ASN A 161 -4.69 9.07 13.69
CA ASN A 161 -3.80 7.97 13.32
C ASN A 161 -2.56 8.46 12.55
N TRP A 162 -2.69 9.52 11.75
CA TRP A 162 -1.54 10.17 11.13
C TRP A 162 -0.55 10.69 12.17
N HIS A 163 -1.01 11.49 13.13
CA HIS A 163 -0.14 12.03 14.18
C HIS A 163 0.51 10.92 15.01
N LEU A 164 -0.22 9.83 15.25
CA LEU A 164 0.27 8.71 16.06
C LEU A 164 1.33 7.85 15.33
N TYR A 165 1.16 7.60 14.03
CA TYR A 165 1.97 6.60 13.31
C TYR A 165 2.84 7.15 12.18
N VAL A 166 2.50 8.31 11.63
CA VAL A 166 3.10 8.82 10.39
C VAL A 166 3.96 10.06 10.65
N ASP A 167 3.51 11.02 11.45
CA ASP A 167 4.32 12.19 11.82
C ASP A 167 5.70 11.83 12.36
N PRO A 168 5.85 10.84 13.28
CA PRO A 168 7.16 10.47 13.78
C PRO A 168 8.10 9.96 12.69
N VAL A 169 7.56 9.36 11.62
CA VAL A 169 8.37 8.88 10.48
C VAL A 169 8.98 10.06 9.75
N TYR A 170 8.16 11.01 9.30
CA TYR A 170 8.65 12.16 8.53
C TYR A 170 9.47 13.14 9.36
N ALA A 171 9.23 13.25 10.67
CA ALA A 171 10.06 14.06 11.56
C ALA A 171 11.50 13.52 11.72
N ARG A 172 11.75 12.26 11.36
CA ARG A 172 13.07 11.61 11.43
C ARG A 172 13.75 11.47 10.08
N LEU A 173 13.04 11.74 8.98
CA LEU A 173 13.64 11.70 7.65
C LEU A 173 14.45 12.98 7.42
N PRO A 174 15.70 12.89 6.93
CA PRO A 174 16.45 14.07 6.52
C PRO A 174 15.71 14.80 5.40
N ASP A 175 15.71 16.14 5.41
CA ASP A 175 15.11 17.00 4.37
C ASP A 175 15.68 16.73 2.96
N ASP A 176 16.86 16.10 2.91
CA ASP A 176 17.71 15.80 1.76
C ASP A 176 17.54 14.39 1.18
N ALA A 177 16.74 13.51 1.81
CA ALA A 177 16.44 12.17 1.28
C ALA A 177 15.66 12.18 -0.05
N ASP A 178 15.03 13.31 -0.38
CA ASP A 178 14.36 13.52 -1.67
C ASP A 178 15.32 13.94 -2.80
N GLN A 179 16.56 14.36 -2.51
CA GLN A 179 17.53 14.82 -3.53
C GLN A 179 18.63 13.80 -3.85
N ALA A 180 18.85 12.79 -3.01
CA ALA A 180 19.97 11.87 -3.17
C ALA A 180 19.80 10.82 -4.29
N GLU A 181 18.57 10.49 -4.72
CA GLU A 181 18.34 9.46 -5.76
C GLU A 181 18.36 9.98 -7.20
N ASP A 182 18.28 11.30 -7.42
CA ASP A 182 18.35 11.90 -8.78
C ASP A 182 19.81 11.98 -9.30
N GLN A 183 20.79 11.57 -8.49
CA GLN A 183 22.22 11.53 -8.84
C GLN A 183 22.80 10.10 -8.93
N ALA A 184 21.97 9.05 -8.88
CA ALA A 184 22.47 7.70 -9.16
C ALA A 184 22.83 7.60 -10.66
N PRO A 185 24.09 7.26 -11.02
CA PRO A 185 24.45 7.11 -12.42
C PRO A 185 23.57 6.00 -13.02
N SER A 186 22.95 6.29 -14.16
CA SER A 186 22.20 5.30 -14.91
C SER A 186 23.10 4.09 -15.16
N LEU A 187 22.89 3.00 -14.44
CA LEU A 187 23.51 1.73 -14.77
C LEU A 187 22.92 1.34 -16.12
N GLY A 188 23.68 1.62 -17.18
CA GLY A 188 23.35 1.27 -18.54
C GLY A 188 22.94 -0.19 -18.57
N VAL A 189 21.71 -0.44 -19.00
CA VAL A 189 21.25 -1.79 -19.32
C VAL A 189 22.18 -2.31 -20.42
N PRO A 190 22.92 -3.42 -20.23
CA PRO A 190 23.70 -3.97 -21.32
C PRO A 190 22.74 -4.42 -22.43
N ALA A 191 22.95 -3.90 -23.64
CA ALA A 191 22.29 -4.37 -24.83
C ALA A 191 22.66 -5.84 -25.05
N PHE A 192 21.69 -6.74 -24.90
CA PHE A 192 21.86 -8.13 -25.33
C PHE A 192 21.82 -8.18 -26.87
N PRO A 193 22.83 -8.75 -27.54
CA PRO A 193 22.76 -8.92 -28.99
C PRO A 193 21.78 -10.04 -29.31
N PHE A 194 20.72 -9.71 -30.05
CA PHE A 194 19.92 -10.70 -30.75
C PHE A 194 20.74 -11.25 -31.93
N THR A 195 21.27 -12.45 -31.77
CA THR A 195 21.70 -13.26 -32.93
C THR A 195 20.46 -13.92 -33.52
N ILE A 196 20.01 -13.40 -34.66
CA ILE A 196 19.14 -14.13 -35.58
C ILE A 196 20.03 -15.14 -36.29
N VAL A 197 19.78 -16.44 -36.08
CA VAL A 197 20.25 -17.48 -36.99
C VAL A 197 19.18 -17.64 -38.06
N ILE A 198 19.62 -17.52 -39.31
CA ILE A 198 18.87 -17.62 -40.56
C ILE A 198 18.41 -19.06 -40.78
#